data_AF-A0A7H0NV95-F1
#
_entry.id   AF-A0A7H0NV95-F1
#
_cell.length_a   1.000
_cell.length_b   1.000
_cell.length_c   1.000
_cell.angle_alpha   90.00
_cell.angle_beta   90.00
_cell.angle_gamma   90.00
#
_symmetry.space_group_name_H-M   'P 1'
#
loop_
_entity.id
_entity.type
_entity.pdbx_description
1 polymer ?
#
loop_
_entity_poly.entity_id
_entity_poly.type
_entity_poly.pdbx_seq_one_letter_code
_entity_poly.pdbx_strand_id
1 'polypeptide(L)'
;MAWRQHVPALASAYAGIKQAEDAWEAVSDYFCDHDGWPVDEKGYADGKVVRDAQAWKHVEVFLAHGPEVLAGVRAAATGADYLGGPISEDLRRLNSIDAALKRAGQIQHEWDDVMTIMDGSLPGTRALYESRAQEIRNAEGWHDAHELSLHGPALVRAAEYVTNRPEPEQPSQTERARVALKRSASGTSTAPPTPPPVPPASPTPPHRSR
;
A
#
# COMPACT_ATOMS: atom_id res chain seq x y z
N MET A 1 10.77 11.24 -8.42
CA MET A 1 11.85 11.32 -7.41
C MET A 1 11.34 11.85 -6.06
N ALA A 2 10.24 12.60 -6.01
CA ALA A 2 9.70 13.22 -4.78
C ALA A 2 9.39 12.20 -3.66
N TRP A 3 8.73 11.09 -3.95
CA TRP A 3 8.37 10.04 -2.98
C TRP A 3 9.49 9.61 -1.99
N ARG A 4 10.76 9.63 -2.42
CA ARG A 4 11.90 9.22 -1.57
C ARG A 4 12.05 10.09 -0.32
N GLN A 5 11.70 11.37 -0.41
CA GLN A 5 11.80 12.31 0.71
C GLN A 5 10.84 11.97 1.86
N HIS A 6 9.80 11.17 1.59
CA HIS A 6 8.79 10.78 2.57
C HIS A 6 9.12 9.49 3.32
N VAL A 7 10.13 8.74 2.87
CA VAL A 7 10.53 7.46 3.50
C VAL A 7 10.88 7.63 4.99
N PRO A 8 11.65 8.65 5.43
CA PRO A 8 11.91 8.86 6.85
C PRO A 8 10.65 9.18 7.66
N ALA A 9 9.68 9.87 7.07
CA ALA A 9 8.41 10.18 7.73
C ALA A 9 7.58 8.91 7.97
N LEU A 10 7.52 8.00 6.98
CA LEU A 10 6.87 6.69 7.15
C LEU A 10 7.61 5.81 8.16
N ALA A 11 8.95 5.90 8.21
CA ALA A 11 9.73 5.19 9.19
C ALA A 11 9.43 5.63 10.62
N SER A 12 9.36 6.96 10.83
CA SER A 12 8.93 7.52 12.10
C SER A 12 7.48 7.19 12.44
N ALA A 13 6.60 7.11 11.43
CA ALA A 13 5.18 6.84 11.63
C ALA A 13 4.95 5.41 12.15
N TYR A 14 5.50 4.37 11.50
CA TYR A 14 5.27 3.00 12.00
C TYR A 14 5.85 2.81 13.41
N ALA A 15 7.00 3.45 13.69
CA ALA A 15 7.63 3.39 15.01
C ALA A 15 6.77 4.07 16.08
N GLY A 16 6.13 5.20 15.74
CA GLY A 16 5.21 5.89 16.63
C GLY A 16 3.94 5.09 16.92
N ILE A 17 3.37 4.40 15.92
CA ILE A 17 2.25 3.47 16.16
C ILE A 17 2.70 2.35 17.10
N LYS A 18 3.86 1.75 16.84
CA LYS A 18 4.38 0.67 17.68
C LYS A 18 4.64 1.14 19.11
N GLN A 19 5.12 2.36 19.29
CA GLN A 19 5.29 2.96 20.61
C GLN A 19 3.95 3.13 21.34
N ALA A 20 2.88 3.51 20.64
CA ALA A 20 1.55 3.60 21.24
C ALA A 20 1.02 2.23 21.68
N GLU A 21 1.23 1.18 20.86
CA GLU A 21 0.95 -0.21 21.23
C GLU A 21 1.72 -0.62 22.49
N ASP A 22 3.05 -0.47 22.48
CA ASP A 22 3.93 -0.91 23.57
C ASP A 22 3.62 -0.18 24.88
N ALA A 23 3.32 1.12 24.79
CA ALA A 23 2.94 1.92 25.96
C ALA A 23 1.62 1.44 26.57
N TRP A 24 0.68 0.99 25.75
CA TRP A 24 -0.58 0.43 26.23
C TRP A 24 -0.40 -0.98 26.81
N GLU A 25 0.32 -1.86 26.13
CA GLU A 25 0.63 -3.22 26.62
C GLU A 25 1.36 -3.18 27.97
N ALA A 26 2.22 -2.19 28.18
CA ALA A 26 2.93 -2.03 29.44
C ALA A 26 2.03 -1.72 30.65
N VAL A 27 0.81 -1.22 30.43
CA VAL A 27 -0.09 -0.77 31.51
C VAL A 27 -1.46 -1.44 31.52
N SER A 28 -1.87 -2.10 30.43
CA SER A 28 -3.22 -2.65 30.29
C SER A 28 -3.57 -3.66 31.37
N ASP A 29 -2.60 -4.48 31.78
CA ASP A 29 -2.81 -5.55 32.75
C ASP A 29 -3.09 -5.03 34.16
N TYR A 30 -2.67 -3.79 34.49
CA TYR A 30 -3.00 -3.18 35.79
C TYR A 30 -4.49 -2.92 35.97
N PHE A 31 -5.23 -2.82 34.86
CA PHE A 31 -6.67 -2.62 34.89
C PHE A 31 -7.44 -3.94 34.87
N CYS A 32 -6.77 -5.08 34.74
CA CYS A 32 -7.38 -6.39 34.57
C CYS A 32 -7.16 -7.31 35.78
N ASP A 33 -8.03 -8.30 35.93
CA ASP A 33 -7.79 -9.43 36.83
C ASP A 33 -6.86 -10.49 36.20
N HIS A 34 -6.61 -11.56 36.95
CA HIS A 34 -5.78 -12.70 36.52
C HIS A 34 -6.28 -13.44 35.27
N ASP A 35 -7.56 -13.29 34.92
CA ASP A 35 -8.17 -13.88 33.73
C ASP A 35 -8.12 -12.90 32.53
N GLY A 36 -7.59 -11.70 32.73
CA GLY A 36 -7.48 -10.64 31.72
C GLY A 36 -8.74 -9.79 31.58
N TRP A 37 -9.72 -9.93 32.48
CA TRP A 37 -10.95 -9.13 32.46
C TRP A 37 -10.74 -7.79 33.14
N PRO A 38 -11.15 -6.65 32.53
CA PRO A 38 -11.03 -5.35 33.15
C PRO A 38 -11.79 -5.27 34.49
N VAL A 39 -11.08 -5.04 35.59
CA VAL A 39 -11.65 -4.73 36.91
C VAL A 39 -11.87 -3.22 37.09
N ASP A 40 -11.08 -2.41 36.39
CA ASP A 40 -11.33 -0.98 36.20
C ASP A 40 -11.69 -0.74 34.73
N GLU A 41 -12.97 -0.94 34.40
CA GLU A 41 -13.48 -0.78 33.03
C GLU A 41 -13.27 0.64 32.50
N LYS A 42 -13.39 1.65 33.37
CA LYS A 42 -13.25 3.05 32.97
C LYS A 42 -11.79 3.35 32.65
N GLY A 43 -10.87 3.03 33.56
CA GLY A 43 -9.43 3.21 33.32
C GLY A 43 -8.96 2.46 32.08
N TYR A 44 -9.45 1.24 31.88
CA TYR A 44 -9.15 0.45 30.68
C TYR A 44 -9.68 1.12 29.39
N ALA A 45 -10.92 1.61 29.41
CA ALA A 45 -11.51 2.30 28.25
C ALA A 45 -10.81 3.63 27.94
N ASP A 46 -10.54 4.45 28.95
CA ASP A 46 -9.84 5.73 28.82
C ASP A 46 -8.41 5.52 28.28
N GLY A 47 -7.73 4.46 28.73
CA GLY A 47 -6.41 4.07 28.23
C GLY A 47 -6.41 3.70 26.74
N LYS A 48 -7.41 2.94 26.27
CA LYS A 48 -7.59 2.67 24.83
C LYS A 48 -7.81 3.94 24.03
N VAL A 49 -8.62 4.89 24.53
CA VAL A 49 -8.83 6.19 23.86
C VAL A 49 -7.50 6.92 23.65
N VAL A 50 -6.64 6.94 24.68
CA VAL A 50 -5.31 7.56 24.58
C VAL A 50 -4.44 6.84 23.55
N ARG A 51 -4.36 5.50 23.62
CA ARG A 51 -3.60 4.67 22.68
C ARG A 51 -4.03 4.92 21.23
N ASP A 52 -5.32 4.86 20.97
CA ASP A 52 -5.89 4.99 19.64
C ASP A 52 -5.64 6.40 19.09
N ALA A 53 -5.76 7.43 19.92
CA ALA A 53 -5.44 8.80 19.54
C ALA A 53 -3.95 9.02 19.22
N GLN A 54 -3.03 8.37 19.95
CA GLN A 54 -1.60 8.46 19.62
C GLN A 54 -1.27 7.72 18.33
N ALA A 55 -1.82 6.51 18.14
CA ALA A 55 -1.62 5.74 16.93
C ALA A 55 -2.15 6.47 15.69
N TRP A 56 -3.34 7.06 15.77
CA TRP A 56 -3.97 7.70 14.62
C TRP A 56 -3.18 8.89 14.06
N LYS A 57 -2.46 9.66 14.91
CA LYS A 57 -1.56 10.73 14.43
C LYS A 57 -0.52 10.23 13.43
N HIS A 58 -0.08 8.99 13.60
CA HIS A 58 0.88 8.35 12.71
C HIS A 58 0.21 7.69 11.49
N VAL A 59 -1.04 7.24 11.63
CA VAL A 59 -1.88 6.84 10.48
C VAL A 59 -2.07 8.01 9.52
N GLU A 60 -2.30 9.23 10.02
CA GLU A 60 -2.42 10.43 9.18
C GLU A 60 -1.17 10.68 8.31
N VAL A 61 0.03 10.40 8.84
CA VAL A 61 1.28 10.46 8.07
C VAL A 61 1.31 9.39 6.95
N PHE A 62 0.85 8.19 7.26
CA PHE A 62 0.69 7.11 6.28
C PHE A 62 -0.33 7.46 5.19
N LEU A 63 -1.45 8.06 5.54
CA LEU A 63 -2.44 8.53 4.57
C LEU A 63 -1.87 9.63 3.67
N ALA A 64 -1.08 10.55 4.22
CA ALA A 64 -0.49 11.65 3.47
C ALA A 64 0.61 11.22 2.50
N HIS A 65 1.39 10.18 2.83
CA HIS A 65 2.62 9.86 2.10
C HIS A 65 2.73 8.42 1.61
N GLY A 66 2.06 7.48 2.27
CA GLY A 66 2.09 6.05 1.96
C GLY A 66 1.76 5.73 0.50
N PRO A 67 0.67 6.28 -0.08
CA PRO A 67 0.31 6.00 -1.47
C PRO A 67 1.40 6.40 -2.47
N GLU A 68 2.05 7.56 -2.29
CA GLU A 68 3.11 8.02 -3.19
C GLU A 68 4.35 7.14 -3.08
N VAL A 69 4.75 6.76 -1.86
CA VAL A 69 5.89 5.86 -1.64
C VAL A 69 5.62 4.47 -2.21
N LEU A 70 4.42 3.90 -1.99
CA LEU A 70 4.02 2.61 -2.57
C LEU A 70 4.10 2.62 -4.10
N ALA A 71 3.55 3.65 -4.74
CA ALA A 71 3.62 3.80 -6.19
C ALA A 71 5.08 3.94 -6.66
N GLY A 72 5.89 4.73 -5.95
CA GLY A 72 7.29 4.93 -6.23
C GLY A 72 8.13 3.65 -6.14
N VAL A 73 7.93 2.86 -5.09
CA VAL A 73 8.59 1.57 -4.89
C VAL A 73 8.21 0.59 -5.99
N ARG A 74 6.91 0.48 -6.31
CA ARG A 74 6.42 -0.41 -7.37
C ARG A 74 6.96 -0.03 -8.75
N ALA A 75 7.08 1.26 -9.04
CA ALA A 75 7.64 1.74 -10.30
C ALA A 75 9.16 1.50 -10.41
N ALA A 76 9.88 1.53 -9.28
CA ALA A 76 11.33 1.30 -9.24
C ALA A 76 11.70 -0.19 -9.15
N ALA A 77 10.82 -1.03 -8.62
CA ALA A 77 10.99 -2.47 -8.55
C ALA A 77 10.97 -3.10 -9.95
N THR A 78 11.80 -4.12 -10.13
CA THR A 78 11.89 -4.92 -11.36
C THR A 78 11.28 -6.29 -11.14
N GLY A 79 10.95 -7.02 -12.21
CA GLY A 79 10.43 -8.38 -12.09
C GLY A 79 11.35 -9.32 -11.29
N ALA A 80 12.67 -9.13 -11.36
CA ALA A 80 13.64 -9.92 -10.59
C ALA A 80 13.52 -9.68 -9.07
N ASP A 81 13.14 -8.47 -8.65
CA ASP A 81 12.97 -8.14 -7.23
C ASP A 81 11.81 -8.94 -6.62
N TYR A 82 10.79 -9.28 -7.41
CA TYR A 82 9.65 -10.08 -6.97
C TYR A 82 9.91 -11.60 -6.94
N LEU A 83 10.81 -12.11 -7.78
CA LEU A 83 11.02 -13.56 -7.98
C LEU A 83 11.93 -14.23 -6.96
N GLY A 84 12.45 -13.50 -5.98
CA GLY A 84 13.38 -14.02 -4.98
C GLY A 84 14.55 -13.09 -4.65
N GLY A 85 14.48 -11.83 -5.07
CA GLY A 85 15.45 -10.81 -4.68
C GLY A 85 15.43 -10.50 -3.18
N PRO A 86 16.40 -9.69 -2.69
CA PRO A 86 16.56 -9.35 -1.28
C PRO A 86 15.32 -8.71 -0.63
N ILE A 87 14.46 -8.07 -1.43
CA ILE A 87 13.22 -7.41 -0.99
C ILE A 87 11.95 -8.17 -1.39
N SER A 88 12.04 -9.40 -1.89
CA SER A 88 10.87 -10.12 -2.41
C SER A 88 9.78 -10.39 -1.36
N GLU A 89 10.18 -10.67 -0.12
CA GLU A 89 9.27 -10.78 1.03
C GLU A 89 8.63 -9.43 1.38
N ASP A 90 9.44 -8.36 1.39
CA ASP A 90 8.97 -7.02 1.68
C ASP A 90 7.97 -6.52 0.63
N LEU A 91 8.23 -6.80 -0.64
CA LEU A 91 7.35 -6.49 -1.76
C LEU A 91 6.01 -7.23 -1.67
N ARG A 92 6.00 -8.48 -1.18
CA ARG A 92 4.77 -9.25 -0.96
C ARG A 92 3.90 -8.65 0.14
N ARG A 93 4.52 -8.06 1.17
CA ARG A 93 3.82 -7.42 2.29
C ARG A 93 3.18 -6.08 1.93
N LEU A 94 3.54 -5.47 0.80
CA LEU A 94 2.97 -4.17 0.38
C LEU A 94 1.45 -4.22 0.16
N ASN A 95 0.89 -5.38 -0.17
CA ASN A 95 -0.57 -5.52 -0.34
C ASN A 95 -1.33 -5.34 0.98
N SER A 96 -0.74 -5.73 2.12
CA SER A 96 -1.34 -5.48 3.43
C SER A 96 -1.36 -3.98 3.75
N ILE A 97 -0.30 -3.25 3.35
CA ILE A 97 -0.23 -1.80 3.52
C ILE A 97 -1.28 -1.09 2.66
N ASP A 98 -1.46 -1.51 1.40
CA ASP A 98 -2.54 -0.98 0.56
C ASP A 98 -3.92 -1.18 1.21
N ALA A 99 -4.18 -2.38 1.74
CA ALA A 99 -5.45 -2.70 2.37
C ALA A 99 -5.70 -1.81 3.58
N ALA A 100 -4.72 -1.68 4.47
CA ALA A 100 -4.79 -0.82 5.66
C ALA A 100 -4.96 0.66 5.28
N LEU A 101 -4.19 1.18 4.30
CA LEU A 101 -4.33 2.56 3.83
C LEU A 101 -5.69 2.84 3.20
N LYS A 102 -6.23 1.88 2.43
CA LYS A 102 -7.56 2.02 1.83
C LYS A 102 -8.65 2.09 2.91
N ARG A 103 -8.55 1.25 3.94
CA ARG A 103 -9.51 1.22 5.06
C ARG A 103 -9.39 2.47 5.94
N ALA A 104 -8.17 2.85 6.33
CA ALA A 104 -7.92 4.08 7.08
C ALA A 104 -8.36 5.33 6.30
N GLY A 105 -8.15 5.36 4.97
CA GLY A 105 -8.60 6.46 4.12
C GLY A 105 -10.13 6.56 4.04
N GLN A 106 -10.83 5.41 4.04
CA GLN A 106 -12.29 5.37 4.11
C GLN A 106 -12.80 5.93 5.45
N ILE A 107 -12.18 5.53 6.57
CA ILE A 107 -12.51 6.04 7.90
C ILE A 107 -12.27 7.57 7.98
N GLN A 108 -11.17 8.06 7.39
CA GLN A 108 -10.90 9.49 7.33
C GLN A 108 -11.94 10.25 6.50
N HIS A 109 -12.38 9.69 5.36
CA HIS A 109 -13.44 10.30 4.56
C HIS A 109 -14.77 10.34 5.32
N GLU A 110 -15.16 9.25 5.97
CA GLU A 110 -16.39 9.20 6.78
C GLU A 110 -16.34 10.22 7.93
N TRP A 111 -15.17 10.37 8.55
CA TRP A 111 -14.94 11.43 9.53
C TRP A 111 -15.12 12.83 8.94
N ASP A 112 -14.53 13.12 7.78
CA ASP A 112 -14.64 14.43 7.13
C ASP A 112 -16.11 14.75 6.75
N ASP A 113 -16.88 13.74 6.33
CA ASP A 113 -18.33 13.86 6.09
C ASP A 113 -19.08 14.21 7.40
N VAL A 114 -18.76 13.51 8.49
CA VAL A 114 -19.35 13.77 9.81
C VAL A 114 -19.03 15.19 10.29
N MET A 115 -17.79 15.66 10.11
CA MET A 115 -17.40 17.04 10.43
C MET A 115 -18.17 18.06 9.58
N THR A 116 -18.34 17.79 8.29
CA THR A 116 -19.12 18.65 7.39
C THR A 116 -20.57 18.76 7.82
N ILE A 117 -21.19 17.66 8.23
CA ILE A 117 -22.56 17.66 8.77
C ILE A 117 -22.65 18.47 10.06
N MET A 118 -21.68 18.33 10.97
CA MET A 118 -21.64 19.11 12.21
C MET A 118 -21.48 20.61 11.96
N ASP A 119 -20.62 21.00 11.02
CA ASP A 119 -20.41 22.41 10.66
C ASP A 119 -21.67 23.05 10.02
N GLY A 120 -22.49 22.24 9.33
CA GLY A 120 -23.80 22.66 8.80
C GLY A 120 -24.97 22.59 9.80
N SER A 121 -24.73 22.11 11.03
CA SER A 121 -25.75 21.93 12.06
C SER A 121 -25.98 23.18 12.91
N LEU A 122 -26.79 23.08 13.98
CA LEU A 122 -27.04 24.18 14.91
C LEU A 122 -25.73 24.69 15.54
N PRO A 123 -25.62 25.99 15.83
CA PRO A 123 -24.47 26.54 16.53
C PRO A 123 -24.20 25.78 17.84
N GLY A 124 -22.96 25.37 18.05
CA GLY A 124 -22.54 24.62 19.24
C GLY A 124 -22.58 23.10 19.11
N THR A 125 -23.18 22.52 18.06
CA THR A 125 -23.17 21.06 17.83
C THR A 125 -21.75 20.49 17.81
N ARG A 126 -20.83 21.14 17.09
CA ARG A 126 -19.43 20.71 17.01
C ARG A 126 -18.77 20.62 18.39
N ALA A 127 -18.94 21.64 19.23
CA ALA A 127 -18.37 21.68 20.58
C ALA A 127 -18.89 20.55 21.49
N LEU A 128 -20.06 19.99 21.20
CA LEU A 128 -20.65 18.90 21.97
C LEU A 128 -20.17 17.52 21.51
N TYR A 129 -19.88 17.33 20.22
CA TYR A 129 -19.72 15.99 19.63
C TYR A 129 -18.37 15.71 18.99
N GLU A 130 -17.55 16.72 18.68
CA GLU A 130 -16.28 16.53 17.97
C GLU A 130 -15.34 15.56 18.69
N SER A 131 -15.13 15.72 20.00
CA SER A 131 -14.28 14.82 20.79
C SER A 131 -14.77 13.37 20.72
N ARG A 132 -16.08 13.16 20.90
CA ARG A 132 -16.65 11.81 20.89
C ARG A 132 -16.55 11.16 19.53
N ALA A 133 -16.79 11.92 18.48
CA ALA A 133 -16.68 11.41 17.12
C ALA A 133 -15.19 11.11 16.79
N GLN A 134 -14.25 11.91 17.28
CA GLN A 134 -12.82 11.66 17.10
C GLN A 134 -12.36 10.37 17.80
N GLU A 135 -12.86 10.11 19.02
CA GLU A 135 -12.65 8.85 19.73
C GLU A 135 -13.13 7.66 18.90
N ILE A 136 -14.32 7.75 18.31
CA ILE A 136 -14.90 6.69 17.48
C ILE A 136 -14.03 6.42 16.26
N ARG A 137 -13.66 7.46 15.50
CA ARG A 137 -12.76 7.35 14.34
C ARG A 137 -11.46 6.62 14.71
N ASN A 138 -10.82 7.04 15.80
CA ASN A 138 -9.54 6.47 16.20
C ASN A 138 -9.70 4.99 16.62
N ALA A 139 -10.77 4.67 17.33
CA ALA A 139 -11.06 3.30 17.75
C ALA A 139 -11.38 2.37 16.57
N GLU A 140 -12.17 2.83 15.60
CA GLU A 140 -12.43 2.10 14.35
C GLU A 140 -11.16 1.91 13.54
N GLY A 141 -10.29 2.93 13.54
CA GLY A 141 -9.00 2.95 12.86
C GLY A 141 -7.89 2.13 13.51
N TRP A 142 -8.10 1.64 14.74
CA TRP A 142 -7.06 0.98 15.53
C TRP A 142 -6.46 -0.24 14.80
N HIS A 143 -7.30 -1.08 14.21
CA HIS A 143 -6.84 -2.27 13.50
C HIS A 143 -5.93 -1.91 12.31
N ASP A 144 -6.31 -0.90 11.52
CA ASP A 144 -5.51 -0.45 10.39
C ASP A 144 -4.20 0.20 10.85
N ALA A 145 -4.20 0.91 11.98
CA ALA A 145 -2.98 1.41 12.61
C ALA A 145 -2.02 0.26 12.93
N HIS A 146 -2.51 -0.81 13.57
CA HIS A 146 -1.72 -1.99 13.89
C HIS A 146 -1.13 -2.67 12.63
N GLU A 147 -1.92 -2.83 11.57
CA GLU A 147 -1.44 -3.39 10.30
C GLU A 147 -0.33 -2.51 9.68
N LEU A 148 -0.46 -1.18 9.77
CA LEU A 148 0.58 -0.25 9.33
C LEU A 148 1.85 -0.33 10.18
N SER A 149 1.74 -0.58 11.49
CA SER A 149 2.91 -0.77 12.37
C SER A 149 3.65 -2.07 12.02
N LEU A 150 2.90 -3.14 11.77
CA LEU A 150 3.42 -4.47 11.45
C LEU A 150 4.11 -4.52 10.08
N HIS A 151 3.53 -3.84 9.08
CA HIS A 151 3.98 -3.93 7.70
C HIS A 151 4.77 -2.72 7.21
N GLY A 152 4.63 -1.55 7.84
CA GLY A 152 5.36 -0.32 7.52
C GLY A 152 6.88 -0.48 7.36
N PRO A 153 7.58 -1.25 8.21
CA PRO A 153 9.01 -1.51 8.04
C PRO A 153 9.38 -2.15 6.69
N ALA A 154 8.50 -2.98 6.12
CA ALA A 154 8.72 -3.61 4.83
C ALA A 154 8.70 -2.59 3.69
N LEU A 155 7.78 -1.62 3.72
CA LEU A 155 7.75 -0.52 2.75
C LEU A 155 9.01 0.32 2.82
N VAL A 156 9.48 0.65 4.03
CA VAL A 156 10.70 1.44 4.23
C VAL A 156 11.93 0.70 3.70
N ARG A 157 12.11 -0.58 4.04
CA ARG A 157 13.23 -1.38 3.51
C ARG A 157 13.19 -1.53 1.99
N ALA A 158 12.02 -1.78 1.42
CA ALA A 158 11.87 -1.86 -0.03
C ALA A 158 12.20 -0.52 -0.70
N ALA A 159 11.75 0.60 -0.12
CA ALA A 159 12.04 1.95 -0.56
C ALA A 159 13.53 2.29 -0.52
N GLU A 160 14.21 1.98 0.58
CA GLU A 160 15.65 2.18 0.74
C GLU A 160 16.43 1.35 -0.28
N TYR A 161 16.06 0.07 -0.45
CA TYR A 161 16.71 -0.81 -1.41
C TYR A 161 16.63 -0.29 -2.85
N VAL A 162 15.42 0.03 -3.33
CA VAL A 162 15.26 0.52 -4.71
C VAL A 162 15.80 1.93 -4.91
N THR A 163 15.99 2.70 -3.84
CA THR A 163 16.64 4.03 -3.89
C THR A 163 18.16 3.92 -3.98
N ASN A 164 18.76 2.99 -3.23
CA ASN A 164 20.20 2.81 -3.15
C ASN A 164 20.75 1.83 -4.19
N ARG A 165 19.88 1.14 -4.94
CA ARG A 165 20.30 0.26 -6.02
C ARG A 165 21.03 1.08 -7.10
N PRO A 166 22.27 0.72 -7.48
CA PRO A 166 22.93 1.34 -8.61
C PRO A 166 22.07 1.13 -9.86
N GLU A 167 21.86 2.20 -10.63
CA GLU A 167 21.13 2.11 -11.88
C GLU A 167 21.85 1.08 -12.76
N PRO A 168 21.17 0.03 -13.24
CA PRO A 168 21.82 -0.92 -14.12
C PRO A 168 22.34 -0.14 -15.33
N GLU A 169 23.65 -0.24 -15.62
CA GLU A 169 24.25 0.40 -16.79
C GLU A 169 23.36 0.06 -17.99
N GLN A 170 22.71 1.09 -18.56
CA GLN A 170 21.94 0.86 -19.76
C GLN A 170 22.92 0.35 -20.80
N PRO A 171 22.70 -0.85 -21.38
CA PRO A 171 23.57 -1.34 -22.43
C PRO A 171 23.60 -0.28 -23.52
N SER A 172 24.81 0.11 -23.90
CA SER A 172 25.02 1.13 -24.92
C SER A 172 24.20 0.78 -26.16
N GLN A 173 23.75 1.79 -26.92
CA GLN A 173 22.99 1.55 -28.16
C GLN A 173 23.73 0.57 -29.08
N THR A 174 25.06 0.60 -29.03
CA THR A 174 26.00 -0.31 -29.69
C THR A 174 25.90 -1.77 -29.20
N GLU A 175 25.78 -2.00 -27.89
CA GLU A 175 25.58 -3.36 -27.34
C GLU A 175 24.20 -3.91 -27.66
N ARG A 176 23.16 -3.07 -27.61
CA ARG A 176 21.82 -3.46 -28.05
C ARG A 176 21.81 -3.84 -29.53
N ALA A 177 22.47 -3.05 -30.37
CA ALA A 177 22.64 -3.36 -31.79
C ALA A 177 23.42 -4.66 -31.99
N ARG A 178 24.51 -4.89 -31.24
CA ARG A 178 25.29 -6.14 -31.33
C ARG A 178 24.51 -7.37 -30.89
N VAL A 179 23.75 -7.29 -29.80
CA VAL A 179 22.91 -8.41 -29.31
C VAL A 179 21.78 -8.72 -30.30
N ALA A 180 21.14 -7.69 -30.87
CA ALA A 180 20.15 -7.86 -31.93
C ALA A 180 20.77 -8.51 -33.18
N LEU A 181 21.95 -8.03 -33.61
CA LEU A 181 22.67 -8.57 -34.77
C LEU A 181 23.06 -10.05 -34.55
N LYS A 182 23.49 -10.41 -33.33
CA LYS A 182 23.83 -11.79 -32.97
C LYS A 182 22.59 -12.70 -33.00
N ARG A 183 21.43 -12.21 -32.53
CA ARG A 183 20.14 -12.91 -32.63
C ARG A 183 19.70 -13.13 -34.08
N SER A 184 19.88 -12.12 -34.94
CA SER A 184 19.57 -12.24 -36.38
C SER A 184 20.52 -13.20 -37.10
N ALA A 185 21.82 -13.20 -36.75
CA ALA A 185 22.80 -14.12 -37.33
C ALA A 185 22.59 -15.58 -36.92
N SER A 186 22.08 -15.82 -35.71
CA SER A 186 21.71 -17.17 -35.23
C SER A 186 20.38 -17.69 -35.80
N GLY A 187 19.59 -16.84 -36.48
CA GLY A 187 18.31 -17.22 -37.10
C GLY A 187 18.41 -17.67 -38.56
N THR A 188 19.56 -17.54 -39.20
CA THR A 188 19.76 -17.94 -40.61
C THR A 188 20.23 -19.38 -40.74
N SER A 189 19.32 -20.31 -40.49
CA SER A 189 19.32 -21.60 -41.20
C SER A 189 17.94 -22.25 -41.05
N THR A 190 17.09 -22.17 -42.07
CA THR A 190 16.57 -23.33 -42.84
C THR A 190 15.45 -22.87 -43.81
N ALA A 191 15.65 -23.20 -45.10
CA ALA A 191 14.73 -23.35 -46.24
C ALA A 191 14.00 -22.13 -46.88
N PRO A 192 13.93 -22.07 -48.23
CA PRO A 192 13.12 -21.09 -48.97
C PRO A 192 11.61 -21.37 -48.81
N PRO A 193 10.75 -20.34 -48.88
CA PRO A 193 9.31 -20.53 -48.80
C PRO A 193 8.77 -21.18 -50.08
N THR A 194 8.07 -22.29 -49.91
CA THR A 194 7.20 -22.91 -50.92
C THR A 194 6.08 -21.94 -51.31
N PRO A 195 5.75 -21.75 -52.60
CA PRO A 195 4.64 -20.90 -53.00
C PRO A 195 3.29 -21.46 -52.48
N PRO A 196 2.32 -20.60 -52.15
CA PRO A 196 1.02 -21.02 -51.63
C PRO A 196 0.18 -21.70 -52.72
N PRO A 197 -0.65 -22.71 -52.38
CA PRO A 197 -1.57 -23.32 -53.33
C PRO A 197 -2.73 -22.36 -53.67
N VAL A 198 -3.14 -22.39 -54.94
CA VAL A 198 -4.26 -21.62 -55.51
C VAL A 198 -5.58 -22.01 -54.83
N PRO A 199 -6.44 -21.05 -54.43
CA PRO A 199 -7.75 -21.36 -53.84
C PRO A 199 -8.73 -21.92 -54.89
N PRO A 200 -9.59 -22.90 -54.53
CA PRO A 200 -10.66 -23.36 -55.41
C PRO A 200 -11.79 -22.32 -55.51
N ALA A 201 -12.43 -22.28 -56.69
CA ALA A 201 -13.54 -21.38 -57.03
C ALA A 201 -14.73 -21.54 -56.07
N SER A 202 -15.29 -20.41 -55.65
CA SER A 202 -16.48 -20.34 -54.79
C SER A 202 -17.74 -20.83 -55.53
N PRO A 203 -18.60 -21.66 -54.91
CA PRO A 203 -19.92 -21.96 -55.46
C PRO A 203 -20.91 -20.79 -55.26
N THR A 204 -21.72 -20.56 -56.28
CA THR A 204 -22.79 -19.57 -56.41
C THR A 204 -23.88 -19.75 -55.34
N PRO A 205 -24.46 -18.67 -54.77
CA PRO A 205 -25.55 -18.78 -53.79
C PRO A 205 -26.89 -19.12 -54.46
N PRO A 206 -27.77 -19.91 -53.80
CA PRO A 206 -29.10 -20.22 -54.31
C PRO A 206 -30.05 -19.02 -54.19
N HIS A 207 -30.76 -18.79 -55.29
CA HIS A 207 -31.82 -17.81 -55.49
C HIS A 207 -33.03 -18.16 -54.58
N ARG A 208 -33.45 -17.22 -53.72
CA ARG A 208 -34.75 -17.31 -53.02
C ARG A 208 -35.82 -16.82 -53.98
N SER A 209 -36.66 -17.73 -54.46
CA SER A 209 -37.94 -17.38 -55.09
C SER A 209 -38.98 -17.11 -54.01
N ARG A 210 -39.83 -16.12 -54.29
CA ARG A 210 -40.92 -15.62 -53.46
C ARG A 210 -42.16 -16.51 -53.59
#